data_AF-A0A9D5EMA9-F1
#
_entry.id   AF-A0A9D5EMA9-F1
#
_cell.length_a   1.000
_cell.length_b   1.000
_cell.length_c   1.000
_cell.angle_alpha   90.00
_cell.angle_beta   90.00
_cell.angle_gamma   90.00
#
_symmetry.space_group_name_H-M   'P 1'
#
loop_
_entity.id
_entity.type
_entity.pdbx_description
1 polymer ?
#
loop_
_entity_poly.entity_id
_entity_poly.type
_entity_poly.pdbx_seq_one_letter_code
_entity_poly.pdbx_strand_id
1 'polypeptide(L)'
;MRNALLFVVFFTFLGLWTWKLLEPSPVPEAINEAIPFDLKFIASKIAHVGGYTFLTLLAAWLPLNRRQFWVVVGLLALHGVASEVLQHVMGWGRTGKATDVLIDWFGIALGLLALRVFSRSRDPKGSA
;
A
#
# COMPACT_ATOMS: atom_id res chain seq x y z
N MET A 1 22.82 -5.57 -11.63
CA MET A 1 21.89 -4.53 -12.13
C MET A 1 20.42 -4.87 -11.89
N ARG A 2 19.93 -6.06 -12.27
CA ARG A 2 18.51 -6.48 -12.05
C ARG A 2 18.00 -6.27 -10.61
N ASN A 3 18.80 -6.63 -9.60
CA ASN A 3 18.41 -6.46 -8.20
C ASN A 3 18.23 -4.99 -7.82
N ALA A 4 19.13 -4.11 -8.27
CA ALA A 4 19.03 -2.68 -8.00
C ALA A 4 17.80 -2.07 -8.67
N LEU A 5 17.45 -2.51 -9.89
CA LEU A 5 16.26 -2.06 -10.59
C LEU A 5 14.97 -2.37 -9.79
N LEU A 6 14.86 -3.56 -9.20
CA LEU A 6 13.68 -3.94 -8.40
C LEU A 6 13.52 -3.05 -7.15
N PHE A 7 14.62 -2.73 -6.47
CA PHE A 7 14.59 -1.76 -5.37
C PHE A 7 14.19 -0.37 -5.84
N VAL A 8 14.76 0.11 -6.95
CA VAL A 8 14.40 1.42 -7.52
C VAL A 8 12.92 1.49 -7.85
N VAL A 9 12.38 0.46 -8.51
CA VAL A 9 10.94 0.36 -8.82
C VAL A 9 10.12 0.38 -7.53
N PHE A 10 10.46 -0.45 -6.54
CA PHE A 10 9.75 -0.50 -5.26
C PHE A 10 9.75 0.86 -4.55
N PHE A 11 10.91 1.49 -4.39
CA PHE A 11 11.02 2.78 -3.71
C PHE A 11 10.37 3.91 -4.50
N THR A 12 10.34 3.84 -5.83
CA THR A 12 9.62 4.80 -6.67
C THR A 12 8.12 4.72 -6.40
N PHE A 13 7.54 3.51 -6.42
CA PHE A 13 6.12 3.33 -6.11
C PHE A 13 5.78 3.66 -4.67
N LEU A 14 6.64 3.31 -3.71
CA LEU A 14 6.47 3.71 -2.32
C LEU A 14 6.46 5.23 -2.19
N GLY A 15 7.43 5.92 -2.78
CA GLY A 15 7.51 7.39 -2.74
C GLY A 15 6.33 8.07 -3.42
N LEU A 16 5.88 7.58 -4.58
CA LEU A 16 4.68 8.08 -5.25
C LEU A 16 3.43 7.88 -4.39
N TRP A 17 3.33 6.73 -3.71
CA TRP A 17 2.23 6.44 -2.80
C TRP A 17 2.25 7.36 -1.58
N THR A 18 3.42 7.55 -0.95
CA THR A 18 3.62 8.51 0.16
C THR A 18 3.21 9.91 -0.26
N TRP A 19 3.69 10.38 -1.42
CA TRP A 19 3.32 11.68 -1.96
C TRP A 19 1.80 11.79 -2.09
N LYS A 20 1.13 10.78 -2.66
CA LYS A 20 -0.31 10.81 -2.87
C LYS A 20 -1.12 10.80 -1.57
N LEU A 21 -0.64 10.10 -0.54
CA LEU A 21 -1.25 10.10 0.78
C LEU A 21 -1.12 11.46 1.48
N LEU A 22 -0.01 12.15 1.29
CA LEU A 22 0.25 13.45 1.93
C LEU A 22 -0.26 14.63 1.10
N GLU A 23 -0.61 14.43 -0.17
CA GLU A 23 -1.14 15.46 -1.05
C GLU A 23 -2.45 16.06 -0.46
N PRO A 24 -2.50 17.39 -0.23
CA PRO A 24 -3.66 18.07 0.37
C PRO A 24 -4.94 17.93 -0.47
N SER A 25 -4.82 18.06 -1.79
CA SER A 25 -5.91 17.88 -2.75
C SER A 25 -5.60 16.70 -3.68
N PRO A 26 -5.92 15.46 -3.27
CA PRO A 26 -5.58 14.27 -4.05
C PRO A 26 -6.43 14.13 -5.32
N VAL A 27 -7.51 14.89 -5.46
CA VAL A 27 -8.39 14.85 -6.63
C VAL A 27 -8.37 16.23 -7.28
N PRO A 28 -8.07 16.33 -8.59
CA PRO A 28 -8.15 17.61 -9.30
C PRO A 28 -9.51 18.26 -9.08
N GLU A 29 -9.56 19.59 -8.91
CA GLU A 29 -10.79 20.32 -8.56
C GLU A 29 -11.94 20.03 -9.53
N ALA A 30 -11.65 19.98 -10.83
CA ALA A 30 -12.64 19.64 -11.86
C ALA A 30 -13.31 18.28 -11.66
N ILE A 31 -12.59 17.28 -11.12
CA ILE A 31 -13.13 15.96 -10.79
C ILE A 31 -13.79 15.99 -9.40
N ASN A 32 -13.23 16.77 -8.48
CA ASN A 32 -13.77 16.94 -7.15
C ASN A 32 -15.18 17.54 -7.20
N GLU A 33 -15.45 18.52 -8.08
CA GLU A 33 -16.80 19.09 -8.21
C GLU A 33 -17.78 18.15 -8.91
N ALA A 34 -17.30 17.27 -9.79
CA ALA A 34 -18.14 16.39 -10.60
C ALA A 34 -18.62 15.12 -9.88
N ILE A 35 -17.92 14.65 -8.84
CA ILE A 35 -18.19 13.35 -8.20
C ILE A 35 -18.87 13.52 -6.83
N PRO A 36 -19.93 12.74 -6.52
CA PRO A 36 -20.54 12.67 -5.19
C PRO A 36 -19.55 12.35 -4.07
N PHE A 37 -19.82 12.87 -2.87
CA PHE A 37 -18.99 12.65 -1.67
C PHE A 37 -18.78 11.16 -1.36
N ASP A 38 -19.85 10.35 -1.41
CA ASP A 38 -19.78 8.92 -1.06
C ASP A 38 -18.84 8.15 -1.99
N LEU A 39 -18.85 8.48 -3.29
CA LEU A 39 -17.96 7.85 -4.26
C LEU A 39 -16.49 8.24 -4.02
N LYS A 40 -16.21 9.48 -3.62
CA LYS A 40 -14.84 9.89 -3.23
C LYS A 40 -14.38 9.15 -1.99
N PHE A 41 -15.25 9.00 -1.00
CA PHE A 41 -14.95 8.27 0.22
C PHE A 41 -14.61 6.81 -0.09
N ILE A 42 -15.46 6.12 -0.86
CA ILE A 42 -15.23 4.74 -1.29
C ILE A 42 -13.95 4.63 -2.12
N ALA A 43 -13.76 5.51 -3.11
CA ALA A 43 -12.57 5.51 -3.95
C ALA A 43 -11.28 5.69 -3.13
N SER A 44 -11.29 6.58 -2.13
CA SER A 44 -10.16 6.73 -1.21
C SER A 44 -9.86 5.43 -0.47
N LYS A 45 -10.89 4.74 0.07
CA LYS A 45 -10.66 3.48 0.79
C LYS A 45 -10.14 2.38 -0.13
N ILE A 46 -10.67 2.28 -1.34
CA ILE A 46 -10.18 1.34 -2.36
C ILE A 46 -8.73 1.65 -2.73
N ALA A 47 -8.37 2.93 -2.86
CA ALA A 47 -7.00 3.34 -3.14
C ALA A 47 -6.04 2.89 -2.03
N HIS A 48 -6.41 3.05 -0.75
CA HIS A 48 -5.62 2.57 0.38
C HIS A 48 -5.42 1.04 0.33
N VAL A 49 -6.51 0.27 0.21
CA VAL A 49 -6.42 -1.19 0.10
C VAL A 49 -5.55 -1.60 -1.10
N GLY A 50 -5.80 -1.00 -2.27
CA GLY A 50 -5.11 -1.31 -3.52
C GLY A 50 -3.62 -0.97 -3.46
N GLY A 51 -3.27 0.22 -2.97
CA GLY A 51 -1.89 0.69 -2.86
C GLY A 51 -1.05 -0.21 -1.97
N TYR A 52 -1.54 -0.54 -0.77
CA TYR A 52 -0.82 -1.42 0.15
C TYR A 52 -0.81 -2.90 -0.29
N THR A 53 -1.87 -3.37 -0.94
CA THR A 53 -1.88 -4.70 -1.59
C THR A 53 -0.78 -4.76 -2.64
N PHE A 54 -0.73 -3.78 -3.54
CA PHE A 54 0.24 -3.69 -4.62
C PHE A 54 1.68 -3.61 -4.11
N LEU A 55 1.96 -2.73 -3.14
CA LEU A 55 3.30 -2.61 -2.55
C LEU A 55 3.75 -3.91 -1.86
N THR A 56 2.83 -4.62 -1.21
CA THR A 56 3.13 -5.92 -0.60
C THR A 56 3.48 -6.98 -1.64
N LEU A 57 2.76 -7.02 -2.76
CA LEU A 57 3.07 -7.91 -3.89
C LEU A 57 4.43 -7.55 -4.52
N LEU A 58 4.69 -6.26 -4.73
CA LEU A 58 5.94 -5.75 -5.28
C LEU A 58 7.13 -6.08 -4.38
N ALA A 59 6.96 -6.01 -3.05
CA ALA A 59 7.97 -6.41 -2.07
C ALA A 59 8.38 -7.89 -2.19
N ALA A 60 7.48 -8.77 -2.64
CA ALA A 60 7.78 -10.20 -2.81
C ALA A 60 8.69 -10.48 -4.02
N TRP A 61 8.81 -9.53 -4.96
CA TRP A 61 9.77 -9.62 -6.06
C TRP A 61 11.16 -9.09 -5.70
N LEU A 62 11.31 -8.43 -4.55
CA LEU A 62 12.63 -8.00 -4.08
C LEU A 62 13.49 -9.25 -3.75
N PRO A 63 14.81 -9.19 -4.00
CA PRO A 63 15.73 -10.31 -3.73
C PRO A 63 16.04 -10.40 -2.23
N LEU A 64 15.01 -10.68 -1.42
CA LEU A 64 15.04 -10.71 0.03
C LEU A 64 14.91 -12.14 0.54
N ASN A 65 15.60 -12.45 1.64
CA ASN A 65 15.28 -13.65 2.40
C ASN A 65 13.96 -13.46 3.17
N ARG A 66 13.41 -14.56 3.70
CA ARG A 66 12.12 -14.55 4.41
C ARG A 66 12.08 -13.55 5.56
N ARG A 67 13.17 -13.41 6.33
CA ARG A 67 13.24 -12.46 7.46
C ARG A 67 13.19 -11.02 6.96
N GLN A 68 13.97 -10.69 5.93
CA GLN A 68 13.99 -9.37 5.33
C GLN A 68 12.64 -8.99 4.70
N PHE A 69 11.96 -9.93 4.06
CA PHE A 69 10.60 -9.71 3.54
C PHE A 69 9.64 -9.29 4.66
N TRP A 70 9.63 -9.99 5.80
CA TRP A 70 8.79 -9.62 6.94
C TRP A 70 9.18 -8.27 7.57
N VAL A 71 10.47 -7.91 7.52
CA VAL A 71 10.90 -6.54 7.90
C VAL A 71 10.27 -5.51 6.97
N VAL A 72 10.28 -5.72 5.65
CA VAL A 72 9.64 -4.81 4.69
C VAL A 72 8.13 -4.72 4.90
N VAL A 73 7.46 -5.84 5.16
CA VAL A 73 6.02 -5.85 5.51
C VAL A 73 5.76 -5.03 6.78
N GLY A 74 6.58 -5.19 7.82
CA GLY A 74 6.50 -4.39 9.03
C GLY A 74 6.72 -2.89 8.78
N LEU A 75 7.67 -2.55 7.91
CA LEU A 75 7.92 -1.17 7.49
C LEU A 75 6.73 -0.58 6.70
N LEU A 76 6.06 -1.36 5.84
CA LEU A 76 4.83 -0.92 5.16
C LEU A 76 3.70 -0.69 6.17
N ALA A 77 3.53 -1.57 7.16
CA ALA A 77 2.54 -1.38 8.22
C ALA A 77 2.82 -0.13 9.06
N LEU A 78 4.09 0.12 9.39
CA LEU A 78 4.53 1.34 10.08
C LEU A 78 4.35 2.58 9.20
N HIS A 79 4.60 2.47 7.90
CA HIS A 79 4.41 3.56 6.94
C HIS A 79 2.95 4.05 6.94
N GLY A 80 1.96 3.15 6.98
CA GLY A 80 0.54 3.55 7.09
C GLY A 80 0.21 4.34 8.36
N VAL A 81 0.75 3.91 9.51
CA VAL A 81 0.64 4.68 10.75
C VAL A 81 1.31 6.04 10.61
N ALA A 82 2.54 6.06 10.09
CA ALA A 82 3.33 7.28 9.94
C ALA A 82 2.64 8.30 9.02
N SER A 83 2.04 7.86 7.91
CA SER A 83 1.31 8.75 7.00
C SER A 83 0.10 9.41 7.68
N GLU A 84 -0.66 8.67 8.49
CA GLU A 84 -1.81 9.22 9.20
C GLU A 84 -1.40 10.20 10.30
N VAL A 85 -0.33 9.90 11.04
CA VAL A 85 0.26 10.83 12.02
C VAL A 85 0.73 12.10 11.33
N LEU A 86 1.43 11.98 10.19
CA LEU A 86 1.90 13.13 9.42
C LEU A 86 0.73 13.98 8.90
N GLN A 87 -0.32 13.38 8.36
CA GLN A 87 -1.52 14.11 7.97
C GLN A 87 -2.15 14.86 9.14
N HIS A 88 -2.24 14.22 10.32
CA HIS A 88 -2.79 14.84 11.52
C HIS A 88 -1.95 16.04 12.02
N VAL A 89 -0.63 15.91 12.01
CA VAL A 89 0.30 16.94 12.52
C VAL A 89 0.49 18.09 11.53
N MET A 90 0.55 17.81 10.23
CA MET A 90 0.81 18.85 9.21
C MET A 90 -0.41 19.75 8.97
N GLY A 91 -1.63 19.30 9.29
CA GLY A 91 -2.82 20.14 9.27
C GLY A 91 -3.22 20.67 7.88
N TRP A 92 -2.70 20.10 6.79
CA TRP A 92 -2.92 20.54 5.41
C TRP A 92 -4.30 20.13 4.85
N GLY A 93 -5.36 20.29 5.63
CA GLY A 93 -6.72 19.98 5.20
C GLY A 93 -7.08 18.48 5.16
N ARG A 94 -6.16 17.59 5.55
CA ARG A 94 -6.46 16.17 5.80
C ARG A 94 -6.49 15.89 7.30
N THR A 95 -7.44 15.05 7.72
CA THR A 95 -7.51 14.55 9.09
C THR A 95 -7.04 13.11 9.08
N GLY A 96 -5.94 12.82 9.76
CA GLY A 96 -5.52 11.45 9.99
C GLY A 96 -6.58 10.67 10.76
N LYS A 97 -6.85 9.43 10.35
CA LYS A 97 -7.88 8.55 10.93
C LYS A 97 -7.30 7.18 11.21
N ALA A 98 -7.50 6.69 12.43
CA ALA A 98 -7.13 5.32 12.80
C ALA A 98 -7.80 4.26 11.90
N THR A 99 -8.97 4.57 11.34
CA THR A 99 -9.64 3.68 10.38
C THR A 99 -8.87 3.53 9.07
N ASP A 100 -8.13 4.54 8.63
CA ASP A 100 -7.29 4.45 7.43
C ASP A 100 -6.07 3.55 7.64
N VAL A 101 -5.46 3.58 8.84
CA VAL A 101 -4.43 2.60 9.23
C VAL A 101 -4.93 1.15 9.13
N LEU A 102 -6.14 0.89 9.62
CA LEU A 102 -6.73 -0.46 9.55
C LEU A 102 -6.97 -0.90 8.10
N ILE A 103 -7.35 0.04 7.23
CA ILE A 103 -7.57 -0.22 5.81
C ILE A 103 -6.24 -0.50 5.10
N ASP A 104 -5.17 0.21 5.45
CA ASP A 104 -3.81 -0.06 4.96
C ASP A 104 -3.37 -1.47 5.32
N TRP A 105 -3.51 -1.84 6.59
CA TRP A 105 -3.18 -3.19 7.07
C TRP A 105 -4.03 -4.28 6.44
N PHE A 106 -5.31 -3.99 6.16
CA PHE A 106 -6.16 -4.88 5.39
C PHE A 106 -5.63 -5.10 3.98
N GLY A 107 -5.18 -4.04 3.30
CA GLY A 107 -4.50 -4.15 2.00
C GLY A 107 -3.22 -5.01 2.07
N ILE A 108 -2.38 -4.80 3.09
CA ILE A 108 -1.19 -5.64 3.32
C ILE A 108 -1.59 -7.11 3.48
N ALA A 109 -2.60 -7.39 4.31
CA ALA A 109 -3.09 -8.75 4.55
C ALA A 109 -3.61 -9.41 3.27
N LEU A 110 -4.33 -8.67 2.42
CA LEU A 110 -4.77 -9.17 1.10
C LEU A 110 -3.58 -9.48 0.19
N GLY A 111 -2.56 -8.63 0.15
CA GLY A 111 -1.33 -8.89 -0.60
C GLY A 111 -0.65 -10.18 -0.15
N LEU A 112 -0.52 -10.39 1.17
CA LEU A 112 0.03 -11.61 1.74
C LEU A 112 -0.82 -12.86 1.41
N LEU A 113 -2.14 -12.72 1.49
CA LEU A 113 -3.07 -13.80 1.13
C LEU A 113 -2.93 -14.18 -0.34
N ALA A 114 -2.88 -13.21 -1.24
CA ALA A 114 -2.67 -13.43 -2.66
C ALA A 114 -1.36 -14.19 -2.91
N LEU A 115 -0.24 -13.74 -2.31
CA LEU A 115 1.05 -14.46 -2.41
C LEU A 115 0.92 -15.91 -1.94
N ARG A 116 0.25 -16.15 -0.82
CA ARG A 116 0.06 -17.50 -0.28
C ARG A 116 -0.76 -18.39 -1.22
N VAL A 117 -1.82 -17.87 -1.82
CA VAL A 117 -2.64 -18.60 -2.80
C VAL A 117 -1.81 -18.93 -4.04
N PHE A 118 -1.09 -17.96 -4.60
CA PHE A 118 -0.25 -18.16 -5.78
C PHE A 118 0.93 -19.11 -5.54
N SER A 119 1.53 -19.12 -4.36
CA SER A 119 2.59 -20.07 -4.00
C SER A 119 2.04 -21.50 -3.88
N ARG A 120 0.85 -21.68 -3.31
CA ARG A 120 0.20 -23.00 -3.19
C ARG A 120 -0.18 -23.59 -4.55
N SER A 121 -0.66 -22.77 -5.48
CA SER A 121 -0.98 -23.22 -6.84
C SER A 121 0.25 -23.64 -7.67
N ARG A 122 1.46 -23.26 -7.22
CA ARG A 122 2.73 -23.62 -7.87
C ARG A 122 3.39 -24.88 -7.30
N ASP A 123 2.82 -25.50 -6.27
CA ASP A 123 3.23 -26.81 -5.76
C ASP A 123 2.28 -27.93 -6.21
N PRO A 124 2.35 -28.42 -7.47
CA PRO A 124 1.62 -29.61 -7.91
C PRO A 124 2.35 -30.91 -7.55
N LYS A 125 2.94 -31.01 -6.35
CA LYS A 125 3.50 -32.28 -5.85
C LYS A 125 2.64 -32.85 -4.73
N GLY A 126 1.44 -33.29 -5.12
CA GLY A 126 0.89 -34.54 -4.59
C GLY A 126 1.65 -35.69 -5.25
N SER A 127 2.80 -36.05 -4.70
CA SER A 127 3.46 -37.33 -4.94
C SER A 127 3.42 -38.06 -3.60
N ALA A 128 2.32 -38.75 -3.36
CA ALA A 128 2.19 -39.82 -2.37
C ALA A 128 1.76 -41.07 -3.12
#